data_AF-A0A835LW66-F1
#
_entry.id   AF-A0A835LW66-F1
#
_cell.length_a   1.000
_cell.length_b   1.000
_cell.length_c   1.000
_cell.angle_alpha   90.00
_cell.angle_beta   90.00
_cell.angle_gamma   90.00
#
_symmetry.space_group_name_H-M   'P 1'
#
loop_
_entity.id
_entity.type
_entity.pdbx_description
1 polymer ?
#
loop_
_entity_poly.entity_id
_entity_poly.type
_entity_poly.pdbx_seq_one_letter_code
_entity_poly.pdbx_strand_id
1 'polypeptide(L)'
;MNGDSTVNDDGVNDKKTPEVSRPSNSNDGPRHHPLTPLRLLRGLLCLLILISTAFMMLVYLAPVVAVLFRLFSVKYSRKVTSFFFGTWLSLWPYLFERINKTKVVFGGEALPAGKRALLLVNHRTEVDWMYLWDLALRKGRLGYIKYILKSSLMKLPIFGWGFHILDFISVERKWEVDESNMHKMLSTFTDPQDPLWLALFPEGTDFSEQKCLQSQKFATENGLPVLQNVLLPKTKGFFACLEVLRDSLDAVYDVTIAYKHRCPTFTDNLFGVDPSEVHIYVRCVTLNKIPTNEDEAATWLMEAFQLKDQLLSNFKINGYFPNQGTEGNLSKSKGLTITNSRLCEGHVSSQVPVKDWDYRTVADWQVQYYRGLESIFSSPESTTLSRVINLSVRNIANAAVFTLKNQCSYTVWPGTLSGNNATPLGEGGFALAPSQSISLTAQPGWSGRFWARTGCNFDNNGAGVCATGDCGGVLKCTGGGVPPVSLAEFTLGVSGSAMSQDFYDVSLVDGYNVGVGIKPSGGTGDCQYAGCVADLNASCPAELQVTTSSGIVACKSACAAFGTPEYCCTADHGSPSTCSPTKYSQMFKSACPTSYSYAYDDGSSTCTCTGTDYLITFCPTDS
;
A
#
# COMPACT_ATOMS: atom_id res chain seq x y z
N MET A 1 -68.58 27.75 -59.32
CA MET A 1 -68.84 28.51 -58.08
C MET A 1 -68.55 27.56 -56.92
N ASN A 2 -67.26 27.19 -56.79
CA ASN A 2 -66.29 27.57 -55.72
C ASN A 2 -66.48 26.64 -54.50
N GLY A 3 -65.80 25.50 -54.28
CA GLY A 3 -64.40 25.07 -54.50
C GLY A 3 -63.55 25.49 -53.28
N ASP A 4 -62.73 24.70 -52.58
CA ASP A 4 -62.39 23.26 -52.48
C ASP A 4 -61.59 23.07 -51.14
N SER A 5 -61.39 21.82 -50.76
CA SER A 5 -60.80 21.08 -49.61
C SER A 5 -59.49 21.48 -48.85
N THR A 6 -59.26 20.70 -47.76
CA THR A 6 -58.03 20.37 -46.94
C THR A 6 -57.91 21.02 -45.54
N VAL A 7 -57.28 20.49 -44.47
CA VAL A 7 -57.04 19.18 -43.76
C VAL A 7 -56.11 19.50 -42.55
N ASN A 8 -56.32 18.84 -41.39
CA ASN A 8 -55.47 18.62 -40.17
C ASN A 8 -55.01 19.76 -39.23
N ASP A 9 -55.13 19.57 -37.90
CA ASP A 9 -54.02 19.05 -37.05
C ASP A 9 -54.46 18.60 -35.62
N ASP A 10 -53.63 17.77 -35.00
CA ASP A 10 -53.87 16.76 -33.95
C ASP A 10 -53.87 17.21 -32.46
N GLY A 11 -54.39 16.33 -31.59
CA GLY A 11 -54.22 16.37 -30.13
C GLY A 11 -54.64 15.06 -29.43
N VAL A 12 -53.69 14.14 -29.20
CA VAL A 12 -53.88 12.84 -28.53
C VAL A 12 -53.59 12.95 -27.03
N ASN A 13 -54.50 12.43 -26.19
CA ASN A 13 -54.35 12.32 -24.73
C ASN A 13 -54.27 10.84 -24.33
N ASP A 14 -53.21 10.49 -23.59
CA ASP A 14 -52.82 9.14 -23.21
C ASP A 14 -53.68 8.49 -22.11
N LYS A 15 -53.88 7.18 -22.24
CA LYS A 15 -54.58 6.29 -21.30
C LYS A 15 -53.72 6.00 -20.05
N LYS A 16 -54.28 6.20 -18.86
CA LYS A 16 -53.72 5.69 -17.59
C LYS A 16 -54.15 4.25 -17.30
N THR A 17 -53.16 3.37 -17.18
CA THR A 17 -53.19 1.98 -16.71
C THR A 17 -53.28 1.88 -15.17
N PRO A 18 -53.71 0.73 -14.62
CA PRO A 18 -54.09 0.57 -13.22
C PRO A 18 -52.88 0.46 -12.27
N GLU A 19 -53.06 1.00 -11.06
CA GLU A 19 -52.09 1.01 -9.96
C GLU A 19 -51.61 -0.39 -9.56
N VAL A 20 -50.31 -0.62 -9.74
CA VAL A 20 -49.57 -1.71 -9.12
C VAL A 20 -49.38 -1.37 -7.63
N SER A 21 -49.82 -2.27 -6.77
CA SER A 21 -49.63 -2.24 -5.33
C SER A 21 -48.14 -2.06 -4.98
N ARG A 22 -47.84 -0.98 -4.26
CA ARG A 22 -46.50 -0.67 -3.74
C ARG A 22 -45.99 -1.81 -2.85
N PRO A 23 -44.73 -2.26 -3.00
CA PRO A 23 -44.15 -3.15 -2.02
C PRO A 23 -43.98 -2.39 -0.70
N SER A 24 -44.29 -3.10 0.38
CA SER A 24 -44.14 -2.65 1.75
C SER A 24 -42.72 -2.16 2.04
N ASN A 25 -42.63 -0.97 2.64
CA ASN A 25 -41.40 -0.41 3.19
C ASN A 25 -40.68 -1.44 4.09
N SER A 26 -39.58 -2.00 3.60
CA SER A 26 -38.46 -2.36 4.45
C SER A 26 -37.43 -1.24 4.33
N ASN A 27 -37.33 -0.43 5.38
CA ASN A 27 -36.30 0.59 5.54
C ASN A 27 -34.91 -0.07 5.49
N ASP A 28 -34.17 0.08 4.39
CA ASP A 28 -32.72 -0.13 4.39
C ASP A 28 -32.10 0.66 3.21
N GLY A 29 -32.17 2.00 3.30
CA GLY A 29 -31.29 2.90 2.55
C GLY A 29 -29.81 2.69 2.93
N PRO A 30 -28.84 3.32 2.23
CA PRO A 30 -27.44 2.96 2.34
C PRO A 30 -26.90 3.21 3.76
N ARG A 31 -26.51 2.14 4.46
CA ARG A 31 -25.70 2.25 5.68
C ARG A 31 -24.24 2.48 5.31
N HIS A 32 -23.98 3.63 4.70
CA HIS A 32 -22.63 4.14 4.52
C HIS A 32 -22.20 4.81 5.83
N HIS A 33 -21.03 4.47 6.34
CA HIS A 33 -20.50 5.13 7.53
C HIS A 33 -19.62 6.31 7.11
N PRO A 34 -19.98 7.57 7.44
CA PRO A 34 -19.18 8.71 7.03
C PRO A 34 -17.77 8.64 7.63
N LEU A 35 -16.77 9.06 6.85
CA LEU A 35 -15.39 9.14 7.30
C LEU A 35 -15.24 10.30 8.30
N THR A 36 -15.40 10.00 9.59
CA THR A 36 -15.16 10.98 10.66
C THR A 36 -13.67 11.05 11.01
N PRO A 37 -13.18 12.17 11.57
CA PRO A 37 -11.80 12.27 12.05
C PRO A 37 -11.42 11.16 13.04
N LEU A 38 -12.37 10.71 13.87
CA LEU A 38 -12.18 9.59 14.78
C LEU A 38 -11.98 8.25 14.05
N ARG A 39 -12.77 7.98 13.00
CA ARG A 39 -12.61 6.78 12.16
C ARG A 39 -11.32 6.81 11.36
N LEU A 40 -10.94 7.98 10.85
CA LEU A 40 -9.66 8.21 10.20
C LEU A 40 -8.50 7.88 11.15
N LEU A 41 -8.45 8.51 12.32
CA LEU A 41 -7.40 8.28 13.31
C LEU A 41 -7.35 6.81 13.77
N ARG A 42 -8.52 6.21 14.04
CA ARG A 42 -8.63 4.79 14.41
C ARG A 42 -8.14 3.86 13.29
N GLY A 43 -8.51 4.12 12.05
CA GLY A 43 -8.07 3.33 10.91
C GLY A 43 -6.56 3.47 10.66
N LEU A 44 -6.00 4.68 10.81
CA LEU A 44 -4.54 4.90 10.74
C LEU A 44 -3.81 4.13 11.85
N LEU A 45 -4.35 4.13 13.08
CA LEU A 45 -3.79 3.34 14.18
C LEU A 45 -3.86 1.83 13.89
N CYS A 46 -5.00 1.35 13.39
CA CYS A 46 -5.15 -0.07 13.00
C CYS A 46 -4.19 -0.43 11.86
N LEU A 47 -4.02 0.45 10.87
CA LEU A 47 -3.07 0.25 9.76
C LEU A 47 -1.65 0.12 10.30
N LEU A 48 -1.25 1.02 11.21
CA LEU A 48 0.07 1.01 11.82
C LEU A 48 0.32 -0.30 12.57
N ILE A 49 -0.67 -0.79 13.32
CA ILE A 49 -0.59 -2.09 14.02
C ILE A 49 -0.48 -3.24 13.01
N LEU A 50 -1.31 -3.25 11.97
CA LEU A 50 -1.29 -4.31 10.95
C LEU A 50 0.03 -4.36 10.19
N ILE A 51 0.57 -3.21 9.79
CA ILE A 51 1.85 -3.10 9.05
C ILE A 51 3.02 -3.44 9.97
N SER A 52 3.06 -2.91 11.20
CA SER A 52 4.16 -3.20 12.14
C SER A 52 4.20 -4.68 12.53
N THR A 53 3.05 -5.29 12.81
CA THR A 53 2.98 -6.73 13.08
C THR A 53 3.29 -7.56 11.83
N ALA A 54 2.86 -7.14 10.63
CA ALA A 54 3.24 -7.80 9.38
C ALA A 54 4.76 -7.78 9.19
N PHE A 55 5.38 -6.62 9.40
CA PHE A 55 6.83 -6.44 9.32
C PHE A 55 7.56 -7.33 10.33
N MET A 56 7.13 -7.34 11.60
CA MET A 56 7.73 -8.20 12.62
C MET A 56 7.67 -9.68 12.22
N MET A 57 6.51 -10.10 11.70
CA MET A 57 6.28 -11.47 11.27
C MET A 57 7.09 -11.83 10.03
N LEU A 58 7.15 -10.97 9.03
CA LEU A 58 7.83 -11.23 7.77
C LEU A 58 9.34 -11.03 7.83
N VAL A 59 9.87 -10.16 8.68
CA VAL A 59 11.31 -9.85 8.71
C VAL A 59 12.06 -10.62 9.79
N TYR A 60 11.44 -10.84 10.96
CA TYR A 60 12.14 -11.48 12.07
C TYR A 60 11.74 -12.94 12.25
N LEU A 61 10.48 -13.27 12.02
CA LEU A 61 9.96 -14.58 12.40
C LEU A 61 9.91 -15.56 11.22
N ALA A 62 9.31 -15.15 10.11
CA ALA A 62 9.12 -16.00 8.93
C ALA A 62 10.44 -16.45 8.28
N PRO A 63 11.51 -15.64 8.11
CA PRO A 63 12.79 -16.12 7.57
C PRO A 63 13.46 -17.13 8.46
N VAL A 64 13.56 -16.80 9.75
CA VAL A 64 14.26 -17.64 10.72
C VAL A 64 13.55 -18.99 10.80
N VAL A 65 12.23 -18.98 10.91
CA VAL A 65 11.41 -20.19 10.96
C VAL A 65 11.42 -20.93 9.62
N ALA A 66 11.16 -20.24 8.51
CA ALA A 66 11.06 -20.88 7.22
C ALA A 66 12.40 -21.47 6.80
N VAL A 67 13.51 -20.74 6.92
CA VAL A 67 14.84 -21.24 6.52
C VAL A 67 15.31 -22.34 7.46
N LEU A 68 15.25 -22.15 8.79
CA LEU A 68 15.71 -23.18 9.72
C LEU A 68 14.89 -24.46 9.60
N PHE A 69 13.55 -24.38 9.64
CA PHE A 69 12.73 -25.59 9.64
C PHE A 69 12.58 -26.24 8.27
N ARG A 70 12.68 -25.49 7.16
CA ARG A 70 12.56 -26.07 5.81
C ARG A 70 13.75 -26.94 5.44
N LEU A 71 14.92 -26.74 6.08
CA LEU A 71 16.06 -27.66 5.97
C LEU A 71 15.78 -29.04 6.59
N PHE A 72 14.90 -29.12 7.60
CA PHE A 72 14.58 -30.39 8.28
C PHE A 72 13.29 -31.03 7.76
N SER A 73 12.24 -30.23 7.54
CA SER A 73 10.94 -30.72 7.09
C SER A 73 10.08 -29.62 6.48
N VAL A 74 9.71 -29.77 5.21
CA VAL A 74 8.78 -28.87 4.51
C VAL A 74 7.42 -28.81 5.22
N LYS A 75 6.92 -29.96 5.68
CA LYS A 75 5.64 -30.06 6.41
C LYS A 75 5.65 -29.26 7.71
N TYR A 76 6.72 -29.40 8.49
CA TYR A 76 6.84 -28.65 9.75
C TYR A 76 7.01 -27.15 9.47
N SER A 77 7.84 -26.78 8.49
CA SER A 77 7.99 -25.39 8.05
C SER A 77 6.65 -24.76 7.67
N ARG A 78 5.85 -25.42 6.82
CA ARG A 78 4.50 -24.98 6.45
C ARG A 78 3.60 -24.83 7.66
N LYS A 79 3.58 -25.80 8.58
CA LYS A 79 2.76 -25.73 9.79
C LYS A 79 3.09 -24.51 10.64
N VAL A 80 4.37 -24.23 10.88
CA VAL A 80 4.79 -23.09 11.71
C VAL A 80 4.55 -21.76 10.99
N THR A 81 4.89 -21.67 9.70
CA THR A 81 4.60 -20.48 8.90
C THR A 81 3.11 -20.20 8.84
N SER A 82 2.27 -21.22 8.64
CA SER A 82 0.81 -21.10 8.64
C SER A 82 0.25 -20.67 10.00
N PHE A 83 0.85 -21.11 11.11
CA PHE A 83 0.46 -20.64 12.44
C PHE A 83 0.66 -19.13 12.58
N PHE A 84 1.85 -18.65 12.23
CA PHE A 84 2.17 -17.23 12.29
C PHE A 84 1.32 -16.41 11.32
N PHE A 85 1.23 -16.85 10.07
CA PHE A 85 0.39 -16.20 9.07
C PHE A 85 -1.07 -16.15 9.46
N GLY A 86 -1.63 -17.25 9.98
CA GLY A 86 -3.00 -17.31 10.44
C GLY A 86 -3.27 -16.38 11.62
N THR A 87 -2.31 -16.24 12.54
CA THR A 87 -2.40 -15.31 13.68
C THR A 87 -2.44 -13.86 13.22
N TRP A 88 -1.57 -13.49 12.28
CA TRP A 88 -1.57 -12.14 11.72
C TRP A 88 -2.83 -11.87 10.90
N LEU A 89 -3.24 -12.82 10.05
CA LEU A 89 -4.47 -12.69 9.25
C LEU A 89 -5.71 -12.52 10.12
N SER A 90 -5.75 -13.10 11.33
CA SER A 90 -6.89 -13.04 12.23
C SER A 90 -7.21 -11.61 12.71
N LEU A 91 -6.24 -10.70 12.63
CA LEU A 91 -6.41 -9.28 12.93
C LEU A 91 -7.38 -8.58 11.95
N TRP A 92 -7.51 -9.08 10.72
CA TRP A 92 -8.36 -8.48 9.70
C TRP A 92 -9.87 -8.77 9.92
N PRO A 93 -10.34 -10.02 10.08
CA PRO A 93 -11.71 -10.30 10.52
C PRO A 93 -12.08 -9.55 11.82
N TYR A 94 -11.13 -9.39 12.74
CA TYR A 94 -11.33 -8.59 13.95
C TYR A 94 -11.62 -7.11 13.62
N LEU A 95 -10.78 -6.52 12.76
CA LEU A 95 -10.98 -5.15 12.28
C LEU A 95 -12.34 -5.00 11.62
N PHE A 96 -12.74 -5.93 10.75
CA PHE A 96 -14.00 -5.86 10.01
C PHE A 96 -15.21 -6.00 10.95
N GLU A 97 -15.32 -7.12 11.66
CA GLU A 97 -16.53 -7.44 12.43
C GLU A 97 -16.61 -6.67 13.75
N ARG A 98 -15.48 -6.47 14.44
CA ARG A 98 -15.47 -5.89 15.80
C ARG A 98 -15.25 -4.40 15.82
N ILE A 99 -14.28 -3.90 15.04
CA ILE A 99 -13.92 -2.48 15.06
C ILE A 99 -14.82 -1.69 14.10
N ASN A 100 -14.95 -2.17 12.85
CA ASN A 100 -15.72 -1.51 11.81
C ASN A 100 -17.22 -1.81 11.88
N LYS A 101 -17.61 -2.88 12.59
CA LYS A 101 -18.99 -3.35 12.72
C LYS A 101 -19.58 -3.80 11.38
N THR A 102 -18.74 -4.27 10.46
CA THR A 102 -19.18 -4.94 9.23
C THR A 102 -19.91 -6.21 9.60
N LYS A 103 -21.16 -6.35 9.16
CA LYS A 103 -21.97 -7.55 9.35
C LYS A 103 -21.62 -8.57 8.26
N VAL A 104 -21.06 -9.71 8.66
CA VAL A 104 -20.76 -10.84 7.76
C VAL A 104 -21.90 -11.86 7.85
N VAL A 105 -22.57 -12.12 6.73
CA VAL A 105 -23.70 -13.06 6.64
C VAL A 105 -23.33 -14.25 5.76
N PHE A 106 -23.55 -15.45 6.28
CA PHE A 106 -23.33 -16.69 5.52
C PHE A 106 -24.65 -17.24 5.00
N GLY A 107 -24.62 -17.82 3.81
CA GLY A 107 -25.74 -18.55 3.22
C GLY A 107 -25.27 -19.79 2.46
N GLY A 108 -26.21 -20.64 2.07
CA GLY A 108 -25.93 -21.88 1.34
C GLY A 108 -25.72 -23.09 2.26
N GLU A 109 -24.70 -23.88 1.97
CA GLU A 109 -24.46 -25.19 2.60
C GLU A 109 -23.47 -25.09 3.76
N ALA A 110 -23.66 -25.94 4.78
CA ALA A 110 -22.75 -26.04 5.90
C ALA A 110 -21.45 -26.76 5.49
N LEU A 111 -20.30 -26.10 5.64
CA LEU A 111 -19.02 -26.71 5.31
C LEU A 111 -18.45 -27.50 6.49
N PRO A 112 -17.91 -28.71 6.27
CA PRO A 112 -17.18 -29.43 7.30
C PRO A 112 -15.90 -28.68 7.71
N ALA A 113 -15.61 -28.62 9.00
CA ALA A 113 -14.35 -28.08 9.49
C ALA A 113 -13.17 -28.97 9.08
N GLY A 114 -12.01 -28.37 8.85
CA GLY A 114 -10.79 -29.13 8.69
C GLY A 114 -10.57 -29.79 7.31
N LYS A 115 -11.45 -29.59 6.32
CA LYS A 115 -11.25 -30.17 4.98
C LYS A 115 -10.24 -29.39 4.11
N ARG A 116 -9.61 -30.10 3.18
CA ARG A 116 -8.78 -29.56 2.09
C ARG A 116 -9.66 -29.17 0.92
N ALA A 117 -9.57 -27.93 0.44
CA ALA A 117 -10.50 -27.44 -0.57
C ALA A 117 -9.86 -26.48 -1.56
N LEU A 118 -10.37 -26.52 -2.79
CA LEU A 118 -10.21 -25.45 -3.78
C LEU A 118 -11.40 -24.49 -3.62
N LEU A 119 -11.14 -23.21 -3.34
CA LEU A 119 -12.17 -22.18 -3.28
C LEU A 119 -12.33 -21.52 -4.64
N LEU A 120 -13.52 -21.61 -5.21
CA LEU A 120 -13.90 -21.06 -6.51
C LEU A 120 -14.76 -19.82 -6.30
N VAL A 121 -14.17 -18.64 -6.48
CA VAL A 121 -14.76 -17.37 -6.01
C VAL A 121 -15.00 -16.40 -7.17
N ASN A 122 -16.10 -15.63 -7.13
CA ASN A 122 -16.29 -14.47 -8.00
C ASN A 122 -15.45 -13.27 -7.50
N HIS A 123 -15.16 -12.32 -8.39
CA HIS A 123 -14.29 -11.17 -8.13
C HIS A 123 -15.00 -9.84 -8.39
N ARG A 124 -15.73 -9.36 -7.39
CA ARG A 124 -16.47 -8.08 -7.39
C ARG A 124 -15.57 -6.87 -7.11
N THR A 125 -14.55 -7.00 -6.28
CA THR A 125 -13.70 -5.92 -5.78
C THR A 125 -12.27 -6.37 -5.50
N GLU A 126 -11.35 -5.42 -5.39
CA GLU A 126 -9.95 -5.66 -5.03
C GLU A 126 -9.74 -6.28 -3.64
N VAL A 127 -10.78 -6.32 -2.80
CA VAL A 127 -10.73 -6.78 -1.40
C VAL A 127 -11.51 -8.08 -1.14
N ASP A 128 -12.10 -8.72 -2.16
CA ASP A 128 -12.93 -9.92 -1.96
C ASP A 128 -12.19 -11.06 -1.24
N TRP A 129 -10.91 -11.22 -1.56
CA TRP A 129 -10.02 -12.21 -0.95
C TRP A 129 -9.85 -12.02 0.56
N MET A 130 -10.08 -10.81 1.08
CA MET A 130 -10.01 -10.50 2.51
C MET A 130 -11.21 -11.09 3.26
N TYR A 131 -12.40 -11.18 2.64
CA TYR A 131 -13.57 -11.78 3.28
C TYR A 131 -13.57 -13.31 3.25
N LEU A 132 -12.72 -13.93 2.44
CA LEU A 132 -12.43 -15.35 2.57
C LEU A 132 -11.80 -15.67 3.92
N TRP A 133 -11.17 -14.70 4.59
CA TRP A 133 -10.60 -14.88 5.92
C TRP A 133 -11.66 -15.07 7.00
N ASP A 134 -12.80 -14.39 6.89
CA ASP A 134 -13.92 -14.58 7.81
C ASP A 134 -14.45 -16.01 7.76
N LEU A 135 -14.54 -16.58 6.55
CA LEU A 135 -14.91 -17.98 6.33
C LEU A 135 -13.79 -18.93 6.80
N ALA A 136 -12.54 -18.68 6.41
CA ALA A 136 -11.41 -19.54 6.74
C ALA A 136 -11.10 -19.58 8.24
N LEU A 137 -11.31 -18.48 8.96
CA LEU A 137 -11.19 -18.40 10.41
C LEU A 137 -12.19 -19.35 11.08
N ARG A 138 -13.46 -19.29 10.68
CA ARG A 138 -14.55 -20.13 11.21
C ARG A 138 -14.33 -21.62 10.93
N LYS A 139 -13.61 -21.96 9.86
CA LYS A 139 -13.28 -23.35 9.49
C LYS A 139 -11.92 -23.85 9.98
N GLY A 140 -11.19 -23.04 10.76
CA GLY A 140 -9.86 -23.41 11.26
C GLY A 140 -8.84 -23.60 10.14
N ARG A 141 -8.97 -22.82 9.06
CA ARG A 141 -8.17 -22.92 7.83
C ARG A 141 -7.49 -21.61 7.42
N LEU A 142 -7.63 -20.56 8.23
CA LEU A 142 -7.08 -19.23 7.95
C LEU A 142 -5.58 -19.22 7.61
N GLY A 143 -4.75 -19.90 8.41
CA GLY A 143 -3.30 -19.95 8.16
C GLY A 143 -2.88 -20.79 6.95
N TYR A 144 -3.80 -21.60 6.42
CA TYR A 144 -3.57 -22.55 5.33
C TYR A 144 -4.20 -22.10 4.01
N ILE A 145 -4.76 -20.88 3.97
CA ILE A 145 -5.24 -20.28 2.74
C ILE A 145 -4.06 -19.87 1.85
N LYS A 146 -4.12 -20.21 0.57
CA LYS A 146 -3.12 -19.93 -0.47
C LYS A 146 -3.80 -19.26 -1.65
N TYR A 147 -3.07 -18.44 -2.39
CA TYR A 147 -3.63 -17.67 -3.50
C TYR A 147 -2.88 -17.90 -4.80
N ILE A 148 -3.64 -17.88 -5.90
CA ILE A 148 -3.10 -17.67 -7.24
C ILE A 148 -3.22 -16.18 -7.56
N LEU A 149 -2.08 -15.49 -7.69
CA LEU A 149 -2.01 -14.03 -7.73
C LEU A 149 -1.18 -13.51 -8.91
N LYS A 150 -1.36 -12.23 -9.25
CA LYS A 150 -0.64 -11.59 -10.36
C LYS A 150 0.85 -11.45 -10.05
N SER A 151 1.73 -11.86 -10.96
CA SER A 151 3.19 -11.82 -10.80
C SER A 151 3.75 -10.44 -10.43
N SER A 152 3.10 -9.35 -10.85
CA SER A 152 3.50 -7.99 -10.46
C SER A 152 3.42 -7.75 -8.95
N LEU A 153 2.54 -8.45 -8.22
CA LEU A 153 2.45 -8.34 -6.75
C LEU A 153 3.67 -8.98 -6.06
N MET A 154 4.35 -9.92 -6.71
CA MET A 154 5.60 -10.48 -6.20
C MET A 154 6.76 -9.48 -6.22
N LYS A 155 6.61 -8.35 -6.93
CA LYS A 155 7.61 -7.28 -7.00
C LYS A 155 7.51 -6.30 -5.83
N LEU A 156 6.49 -6.42 -4.98
CA LEU A 156 6.35 -5.57 -3.80
C LEU A 156 7.46 -5.89 -2.79
N PRO A 157 8.23 -4.90 -2.32
CA PRO A 157 9.20 -5.10 -1.26
C PRO A 157 8.53 -5.71 -0.02
N ILE A 158 9.20 -6.65 0.65
CA ILE A 158 8.72 -7.38 1.84
C ILE A 158 7.56 -8.34 1.55
N PHE A 159 6.45 -7.86 0.97
CA PHE A 159 5.28 -8.68 0.67
C PHE A 159 5.55 -9.74 -0.39
N GLY A 160 6.28 -9.42 -1.46
CA GLY A 160 6.64 -10.39 -2.50
C GLY A 160 7.46 -11.55 -1.94
N TRP A 161 8.39 -11.26 -1.03
CA TRP A 161 9.17 -12.27 -0.34
C TRP A 161 8.30 -13.09 0.64
N GLY A 162 7.39 -12.42 1.36
CA GLY A 162 6.38 -13.09 2.18
C GLY A 162 5.50 -14.05 1.38
N PHE A 163 5.06 -13.66 0.18
CA PHE A 163 4.27 -14.52 -0.70
C PHE A 163 5.04 -15.77 -1.15
N HIS A 164 6.36 -15.65 -1.37
CA HIS A 164 7.20 -16.82 -1.63
C HIS A 164 7.30 -17.77 -0.43
N ILE A 165 7.51 -17.25 0.79
CA ILE A 165 7.54 -18.07 2.01
C ILE A 165 6.21 -18.78 2.24
N LEU A 166 5.12 -18.09 1.93
CA LEU A 166 3.77 -18.62 2.04
C LEU A 166 3.39 -19.56 0.90
N ASP A 167 4.32 -19.89 -0.02
CA ASP A 167 4.09 -20.72 -1.19
C ASP A 167 2.87 -20.24 -2.03
N PHE A 168 2.66 -18.93 -2.21
CA PHE A 168 1.62 -18.43 -3.13
C PHE A 168 2.03 -18.65 -4.59
N ILE A 169 1.05 -18.87 -5.46
CA ILE A 169 1.28 -19.17 -6.88
C ILE A 169 1.18 -17.87 -7.67
N SER A 170 2.28 -17.41 -8.25
CA SER A 170 2.29 -16.23 -9.11
C SER A 170 2.02 -16.56 -10.58
N VAL A 171 1.21 -15.75 -11.24
CA VAL A 171 0.87 -15.90 -12.68
C VAL A 171 0.96 -14.56 -13.42
N GLU A 172 1.46 -14.57 -14.65
CA GLU A 172 1.45 -13.44 -15.59
C GLU A 172 0.08 -13.25 -16.26
N ARG A 173 -0.83 -14.22 -16.11
CA ARG A 173 -2.14 -14.32 -16.77
C ARG A 173 -2.01 -14.62 -18.27
N LYS A 174 -0.98 -15.40 -18.63
CA LYS A 174 -0.69 -15.92 -19.97
C LYS A 174 -0.34 -17.40 -19.83
N TRP A 175 -1.21 -18.28 -20.32
CA TRP A 175 -1.11 -19.72 -20.05
C TRP A 175 0.23 -20.30 -20.49
N GLU A 176 0.71 -19.87 -21.66
CA GLU A 176 1.96 -20.34 -22.29
C GLU A 176 3.19 -20.06 -21.41
N VAL A 177 3.12 -19.05 -20.53
CA VAL A 177 4.15 -18.71 -19.55
C VAL A 177 3.89 -19.39 -18.21
N ASP A 178 2.63 -19.42 -17.79
CA ASP A 178 2.21 -19.79 -16.44
C ASP A 178 2.13 -21.30 -16.20
N GLU A 179 1.89 -22.09 -17.25
CA GLU A 179 1.61 -23.53 -17.18
C GLU A 179 2.67 -24.30 -16.38
N SER A 180 3.94 -24.15 -16.74
CA SER A 180 5.04 -24.88 -16.11
C SER A 180 5.20 -24.52 -14.62
N ASN A 181 5.13 -23.23 -14.28
CA ASN A 181 5.24 -22.76 -12.90
C ASN A 181 4.03 -23.19 -12.06
N MET A 182 2.84 -23.15 -12.64
CA MET A 182 1.60 -23.54 -11.97
C MET A 182 1.61 -25.03 -11.63
N HIS A 183 1.93 -25.92 -12.59
CA HIS A 183 2.08 -27.35 -12.34
C HIS A 183 3.16 -27.65 -11.30
N LYS A 184 4.31 -26.98 -11.40
CA LYS A 184 5.39 -27.12 -10.41
C LYS A 184 4.90 -26.77 -9.02
N MET A 185 4.27 -25.62 -8.82
CA MET A 185 3.80 -25.19 -7.50
C MET A 185 2.68 -26.09 -6.96
N LEU A 186 1.68 -26.42 -7.80
CA LEU A 186 0.58 -27.31 -7.43
C LEU A 186 1.07 -28.70 -7.00
N SER A 187 2.09 -29.25 -7.68
CA SER A 187 2.65 -30.56 -7.33
C SER A 187 3.17 -30.63 -5.89
N THR A 188 3.60 -29.49 -5.34
CA THR A 188 4.08 -29.40 -3.95
C THR A 188 2.95 -29.46 -2.91
N PHE A 189 1.69 -29.39 -3.33
CA PHE A 189 0.52 -29.39 -2.46
C PHE A 189 -0.28 -30.70 -2.48
N THR A 190 0.26 -31.75 -3.11
CA THR A 190 -0.42 -33.04 -3.30
C THR A 190 -0.49 -33.92 -2.03
N ASP A 191 0.30 -33.64 -0.99
CA ASP A 191 0.25 -34.39 0.27
C ASP A 191 -1.11 -34.17 0.98
N PRO A 192 -1.96 -35.21 1.12
CA PRO A 192 -3.26 -35.08 1.79
C PRO A 192 -3.16 -34.76 3.29
N GLN A 193 -2.00 -34.97 3.91
CA GLN A 193 -1.76 -34.70 5.32
C GLN A 193 -1.41 -33.24 5.61
N ASP A 194 -1.05 -32.45 4.60
CA ASP A 194 -0.87 -31.01 4.73
C ASP A 194 -2.24 -30.33 4.63
N PRO A 195 -2.63 -29.35 5.46
CA PRO A 195 -3.88 -28.62 5.23
C PRO A 195 -3.74 -27.62 4.08
N LEU A 196 -4.76 -27.49 3.23
CA LEU A 196 -4.75 -26.60 2.06
C LEU A 196 -6.14 -26.02 1.78
N TRP A 197 -6.21 -24.69 1.69
CA TRP A 197 -7.32 -23.94 1.10
C TRP A 197 -6.79 -23.08 -0.04
N LEU A 198 -6.91 -23.53 -1.29
CA LEU A 198 -6.41 -22.79 -2.46
C LEU A 198 -7.50 -21.89 -3.03
N ALA A 199 -7.34 -20.57 -2.96
CA ALA A 199 -8.29 -19.62 -3.51
C ALA A 199 -7.98 -19.30 -4.98
N LEU A 200 -8.99 -19.49 -5.84
CA LEU A 200 -8.95 -19.21 -7.26
C LEU A 200 -10.10 -18.25 -7.63
N PHE A 201 -9.74 -17.22 -8.39
CA PHE A 201 -10.68 -16.25 -8.99
C PHE A 201 -10.65 -16.40 -10.52
N PRO A 202 -11.48 -17.26 -11.12
CA PRO A 202 -11.45 -17.54 -12.57
C PRO A 202 -11.70 -16.34 -13.48
N GLU A 203 -12.37 -15.29 -13.01
CA GLU A 203 -12.53 -14.03 -13.76
C GLU A 203 -11.16 -13.40 -14.11
N GLY A 204 -10.15 -13.65 -13.28
CA GLY A 204 -8.77 -13.19 -13.48
C GLY A 204 -8.58 -11.68 -13.35
N THR A 205 -9.63 -10.93 -13.05
CA THR A 205 -9.63 -9.47 -12.83
C THR A 205 -10.92 -9.09 -12.10
N ASP A 206 -10.87 -7.97 -11.40
CA ASP A 206 -11.99 -7.44 -10.64
C ASP A 206 -13.08 -6.92 -11.58
N PHE A 207 -14.33 -7.10 -11.19
CA PHE A 207 -15.49 -6.66 -11.93
C PHE A 207 -15.54 -5.13 -12.07
N SER A 208 -15.76 -4.66 -13.28
CA SER A 208 -16.25 -3.30 -13.54
C SER A 208 -17.29 -3.35 -14.66
N GLU A 209 -18.18 -2.37 -14.71
CA GLU A 209 -19.21 -2.31 -15.74
C GLU A 209 -18.61 -2.34 -17.16
N GLN A 210 -17.54 -1.58 -17.39
CA GLN A 210 -16.82 -1.57 -18.66
C GLN A 210 -16.25 -2.95 -19.03
N LYS A 211 -15.64 -3.66 -18.07
CA LYS A 211 -15.11 -5.02 -18.30
C LYS A 211 -16.24 -6.02 -18.54
N CYS A 212 -17.38 -5.85 -17.86
CA CYS A 212 -18.56 -6.68 -18.07
C CYS A 212 -19.11 -6.51 -19.49
N LEU A 213 -19.26 -5.26 -19.97
CA LEU A 213 -19.68 -4.99 -21.35
C LEU A 213 -18.73 -5.63 -22.39
N GLN A 214 -17.41 -5.58 -22.16
CA GLN A 214 -16.44 -6.26 -23.02
C GLN A 214 -16.60 -7.79 -22.97
N SER A 215 -16.78 -8.35 -21.77
CA SER A 215 -17.02 -9.78 -21.57
C SER A 215 -18.32 -10.24 -22.26
N GLN A 216 -19.38 -9.43 -22.23
CA GLN A 216 -20.67 -9.71 -22.88
C GLN A 216 -20.58 -9.64 -24.40
N LYS A 217 -19.82 -8.68 -24.93
CA LYS A 217 -19.51 -8.59 -26.36
C LYS A 217 -18.78 -9.85 -26.83
N PHE A 218 -17.71 -10.23 -26.14
CA PHE A 218 -16.96 -11.46 -26.42
C PHE A 218 -17.86 -12.69 -26.31
N ALA A 219 -18.73 -12.77 -25.29
CA ALA A 219 -19.67 -13.87 -25.12
C ALA A 219 -20.59 -14.02 -26.34
N THR A 220 -21.17 -12.91 -26.79
CA THR A 220 -22.09 -12.88 -27.93
C THR A 220 -21.39 -13.28 -29.23
N GLU A 221 -20.18 -12.78 -29.47
CA GLU A 221 -19.37 -13.09 -30.66
C GLU A 221 -18.94 -14.57 -30.73
N ASN A 222 -18.80 -15.23 -29.58
CA ASN A 222 -18.33 -16.62 -29.49
C ASN A 222 -19.45 -17.62 -29.12
N GLY A 223 -20.71 -17.20 -29.12
CA GLY A 223 -21.85 -18.06 -28.77
C GLY A 223 -21.85 -18.57 -27.33
N LEU A 224 -21.21 -17.83 -26.42
CA LEU A 224 -21.15 -18.14 -24.99
C LEU A 224 -22.29 -17.45 -24.22
N PRO A 225 -22.64 -17.95 -23.02
CA PRO A 225 -23.62 -17.33 -22.14
C PRO A 225 -23.26 -15.87 -21.80
N VAL A 226 -24.23 -14.96 -21.91
CA VAL A 226 -24.07 -13.55 -21.58
C VAL A 226 -24.37 -13.33 -20.09
N LEU A 227 -23.33 -13.05 -19.29
CA LEU A 227 -23.42 -12.85 -17.83
C LEU A 227 -23.50 -11.35 -17.48
N GLN A 228 -24.26 -10.99 -16.44
CA GLN A 228 -24.59 -9.58 -16.10
C GLN A 228 -23.88 -9.03 -14.86
N ASN A 229 -23.40 -9.90 -13.97
CA ASN A 229 -22.92 -9.56 -12.63
C ASN A 229 -21.52 -10.11 -12.33
N VAL A 230 -21.02 -10.99 -13.20
CA VAL A 230 -19.67 -11.60 -13.19
C VAL A 230 -19.10 -11.57 -14.61
N LEU A 231 -17.79 -11.73 -14.73
CA LEU A 231 -17.09 -11.91 -15.99
C LEU A 231 -17.06 -13.40 -16.39
N LEU A 232 -16.84 -13.68 -17.68
CA LEU A 232 -16.63 -15.05 -18.14
C LEU A 232 -15.40 -15.67 -17.46
N PRO A 233 -15.51 -16.89 -16.90
CA PRO A 233 -14.40 -17.53 -16.21
C PRO A 233 -13.34 -18.05 -17.19
N LYS A 234 -12.06 -17.91 -16.82
CA LYS A 234 -10.94 -18.56 -17.49
C LYS A 234 -10.80 -20.00 -17.00
N THR A 235 -10.70 -20.95 -17.91
CA THR A 235 -10.84 -22.39 -17.64
C THR A 235 -9.51 -23.08 -17.33
N LYS A 236 -8.44 -22.77 -18.06
CA LYS A 236 -7.15 -23.48 -17.98
C LYS A 236 -6.57 -23.59 -16.56
N GLY A 237 -6.55 -22.48 -15.82
CA GLY A 237 -6.04 -22.49 -14.44
C GLY A 237 -6.90 -23.30 -13.47
N PHE A 238 -8.22 -23.31 -13.67
CA PHE A 238 -9.12 -24.17 -12.88
C PHE A 238 -8.86 -25.65 -13.18
N PHE A 239 -8.75 -26.00 -14.46
CA PHE A 239 -8.46 -27.37 -14.87
C PHE A 239 -7.13 -27.87 -14.32
N ALA A 240 -6.05 -27.09 -14.45
CA ALA A 240 -4.73 -27.45 -13.91
C ALA A 240 -4.74 -27.67 -12.38
N CYS A 241 -5.52 -26.87 -11.63
CA CYS A 241 -5.70 -27.11 -10.20
C CYS A 241 -6.36 -28.47 -9.93
N LEU A 242 -7.39 -28.82 -10.69
CA LEU A 242 -8.09 -30.10 -10.53
C LEU A 242 -7.23 -31.27 -10.99
N GLU A 243 -6.58 -31.17 -12.13
CA GLU A 243 -5.70 -32.21 -12.68
C GLU A 243 -4.65 -32.63 -11.65
N VAL A 244 -3.98 -31.66 -11.01
CA VAL A 244 -2.90 -31.95 -10.05
C VAL A 244 -3.41 -32.30 -8.66
N LEU A 245 -4.49 -31.65 -8.18
CA LEU A 245 -4.88 -31.75 -6.77
C LEU A 245 -6.08 -32.66 -6.51
N ARG A 246 -6.79 -33.16 -7.53
CA ARG A 246 -8.05 -33.93 -7.37
C ARG A 246 -7.93 -35.07 -6.36
N ASP A 247 -6.86 -35.86 -6.39
CA ASP A 247 -6.72 -37.01 -5.48
C ASP A 247 -6.39 -36.60 -4.03
N SER A 248 -6.05 -35.34 -3.80
CA SER A 248 -5.68 -34.80 -2.49
C SER A 248 -6.73 -33.86 -1.89
N LEU A 249 -7.71 -33.40 -2.67
CA LEU A 249 -8.75 -32.48 -2.24
C LEU A 249 -9.94 -33.24 -1.65
N ASP A 250 -10.60 -32.69 -0.63
CA ASP A 250 -11.86 -33.23 -0.12
C ASP A 250 -13.05 -32.71 -0.93
N ALA A 251 -13.01 -31.44 -1.36
CA ALA A 251 -14.10 -30.77 -2.06
C ALA A 251 -13.65 -29.51 -2.82
N VAL A 252 -14.52 -29.02 -3.70
CA VAL A 252 -14.48 -27.64 -4.22
C VAL A 252 -15.55 -26.83 -3.50
N TYR A 253 -15.15 -25.70 -2.92
CA TYR A 253 -16.08 -24.74 -2.32
C TYR A 253 -16.37 -23.63 -3.32
N ASP A 254 -17.57 -23.67 -3.88
CA ASP A 254 -18.08 -22.68 -4.81
C ASP A 254 -18.67 -21.51 -4.00
N VAL A 255 -17.93 -20.40 -3.96
CA VAL A 255 -18.20 -19.23 -3.10
C VAL A 255 -18.69 -18.05 -3.93
N THR A 256 -19.82 -17.46 -3.55
CA THR A 256 -20.36 -16.24 -4.13
C THR A 256 -20.38 -15.13 -3.08
N ILE A 257 -19.64 -14.06 -3.32
CA ILE A 257 -19.57 -12.87 -2.45
C ILE A 257 -20.43 -11.76 -3.05
N ALA A 258 -21.24 -11.13 -2.21
CA ALA A 258 -22.01 -9.94 -2.53
C ALA A 258 -21.94 -8.92 -1.38
N TYR A 259 -22.03 -7.64 -1.74
CA TYR A 259 -22.03 -6.54 -0.77
C TYR A 259 -23.39 -5.87 -0.78
N LYS A 260 -24.01 -5.74 0.40
CA LYS A 260 -25.25 -4.99 0.53
C LYS A 260 -24.92 -3.50 0.47
N HIS A 261 -25.75 -2.72 -0.22
CA HIS A 261 -25.61 -1.28 -0.45
C HIS A 261 -24.44 -0.87 -1.36
N ARG A 262 -23.18 -1.12 -0.97
CA ARG A 262 -22.00 -0.64 -1.70
C ARG A 262 -20.83 -1.62 -1.64
N CYS A 263 -20.15 -1.77 -2.77
CA CYS A 263 -18.90 -2.52 -2.86
C CYS A 263 -17.74 -1.72 -2.22
N PRO A 264 -16.94 -2.32 -1.34
CA PRO A 264 -15.85 -1.63 -0.66
C PRO A 264 -14.56 -1.54 -1.48
N THR A 265 -13.76 -0.52 -1.17
CA THR A 265 -12.34 -0.42 -1.50
C THR A 265 -11.46 -0.87 -0.33
N PHE A 266 -10.15 -1.00 -0.56
CA PHE A 266 -9.20 -1.23 0.54
C PHE A 266 -9.29 -0.13 1.63
N THR A 267 -9.40 1.13 1.22
CA THR A 267 -9.51 2.26 2.15
C THR A 267 -10.82 2.24 2.94
N ASP A 268 -11.92 1.80 2.33
CA ASP A 268 -13.19 1.68 3.03
C ASP A 268 -13.10 0.68 4.17
N ASN A 269 -12.49 -0.48 3.89
CA ASN A 269 -12.22 -1.51 4.88
C ASN A 269 -11.30 -1.03 6.00
N LEU A 270 -10.30 -0.21 5.68
CA LEU A 270 -9.38 0.27 6.70
C LEU A 270 -10.05 1.24 7.68
N PHE A 271 -10.86 2.17 7.18
CA PHE A 271 -11.51 3.20 8.00
C PHE A 271 -12.90 2.80 8.49
N GLY A 272 -13.41 1.64 8.07
CA GLY A 272 -14.73 1.13 8.42
C GLY A 272 -15.86 1.94 7.81
N VAL A 273 -15.65 2.49 6.62
CA VAL A 273 -16.63 3.29 5.87
C VAL A 273 -17.65 2.38 5.19
N ASP A 274 -17.13 1.37 4.50
CA ASP A 274 -17.86 0.31 3.81
C ASP A 274 -17.03 -0.99 3.88
N PRO A 275 -17.66 -2.18 3.73
CA PRO A 275 -19.08 -2.39 3.62
C PRO A 275 -19.69 -2.46 5.03
N SER A 276 -20.92 -1.98 5.16
CA SER A 276 -21.71 -2.23 6.36
C SER A 276 -22.14 -3.69 6.46
N GLU A 277 -22.37 -4.36 5.34
CA GLU A 277 -22.83 -5.75 5.31
C GLU A 277 -22.33 -6.51 4.07
N VAL A 278 -21.66 -7.63 4.30
CA VAL A 278 -21.13 -8.55 3.28
C VAL A 278 -21.81 -9.91 3.42
N HIS A 279 -22.19 -10.50 2.29
CA HIS A 279 -22.86 -11.79 2.21
C HIS A 279 -21.97 -12.78 1.46
N ILE A 280 -21.78 -13.95 2.03
CA ILE A 280 -20.96 -15.04 1.49
C ILE A 280 -21.86 -16.27 1.38
N TYR A 281 -22.19 -16.64 0.15
CA TYR A 281 -22.92 -17.88 -0.15
C TYR A 281 -21.93 -18.97 -0.53
N VAL A 282 -22.05 -20.16 0.05
CA VAL A 282 -21.14 -21.28 -0.27
C VAL A 282 -21.90 -22.54 -0.63
N ARG A 283 -21.41 -23.25 -1.65
CA ARG A 283 -21.82 -24.61 -2.02
C ARG A 283 -20.63 -25.55 -1.91
N CYS A 284 -20.87 -26.75 -1.38
CA CYS A 284 -19.87 -27.80 -1.28
C CYS A 284 -20.03 -28.79 -2.46
N VAL A 285 -19.09 -28.77 -3.39
CA VAL A 285 -19.09 -29.66 -4.56
C VAL A 285 -18.08 -30.79 -4.35
N THR A 286 -18.57 -32.02 -4.37
CA THR A 286 -17.73 -33.22 -4.33
C THR A 286 -17.02 -33.41 -5.67
N LEU A 287 -15.76 -33.85 -5.66
CA LEU A 287 -14.92 -33.92 -6.87
C LEU A 287 -15.44 -34.90 -7.93
N ASN A 288 -16.20 -35.92 -7.53
CA ASN A 288 -16.86 -36.85 -8.46
C ASN A 288 -17.95 -36.18 -9.31
N LYS A 289 -18.45 -35.00 -8.91
CA LYS A 289 -19.42 -34.21 -9.69
C LYS A 289 -18.74 -33.29 -10.71
N ILE A 290 -17.41 -33.19 -10.68
CA ILE A 290 -16.65 -32.34 -11.58
C ILE A 290 -16.00 -33.23 -12.64
N PRO A 291 -16.28 -33.02 -13.93
CA PRO A 291 -15.70 -33.82 -15.01
C PRO A 291 -14.17 -33.84 -14.99
N THR A 292 -13.57 -34.93 -15.47
CA THR A 292 -12.12 -35.09 -15.59
C THR A 292 -11.58 -34.61 -16.93
N ASN A 293 -12.43 -34.54 -17.95
CA ASN A 293 -12.07 -33.99 -19.26
C ASN A 293 -12.03 -32.45 -19.21
N GLU A 294 -11.08 -31.83 -19.91
CA GLU A 294 -10.88 -30.37 -19.88
C GLU A 294 -12.09 -29.58 -20.39
N ASP A 295 -12.66 -29.98 -21.53
CA ASP A 295 -13.80 -29.28 -22.15
C ASP A 295 -15.08 -29.42 -21.30
N GLU A 296 -15.30 -30.59 -20.72
CA GLU A 296 -16.41 -30.83 -19.80
C GLU A 296 -16.23 -30.05 -18.49
N ALA A 297 -15.00 -29.98 -17.95
CA ALA A 297 -14.70 -29.20 -16.77
C ALA A 297 -14.84 -27.68 -17.03
N ALA A 298 -14.48 -27.22 -18.23
CA ALA A 298 -14.71 -25.85 -18.69
C ALA A 298 -16.21 -25.52 -18.77
N THR A 299 -17.01 -26.46 -19.30
CA THR A 299 -18.47 -26.33 -19.35
C THR A 299 -19.06 -26.26 -17.94
N TRP A 300 -18.64 -27.16 -17.04
CA TRP A 300 -19.04 -27.14 -15.63
C TRP A 300 -18.70 -25.82 -14.94
N LEU A 301 -17.50 -25.27 -15.20
CA LEU A 301 -17.09 -23.98 -14.65
C LEU A 301 -17.98 -22.84 -15.17
N MET A 302 -18.34 -22.87 -16.45
CA MET A 302 -19.27 -21.90 -17.04
C MET A 302 -20.65 -21.96 -16.37
N GLU A 303 -21.19 -23.16 -16.15
CA GLU A 303 -22.46 -23.37 -15.44
C GLU A 303 -22.41 -22.86 -13.99
N ALA A 304 -21.29 -23.09 -13.28
CA ALA A 304 -21.09 -22.53 -11.95
C ALA A 304 -21.14 -21.00 -11.97
N PHE A 305 -20.55 -20.36 -12.98
CA PHE A 305 -20.59 -18.90 -13.13
C PHE A 305 -21.95 -18.35 -13.56
N GLN A 306 -22.74 -19.09 -14.35
CA GLN A 306 -24.14 -18.74 -14.59
C GLN A 306 -24.96 -18.77 -13.30
N LEU A 307 -24.74 -19.75 -12.43
CA LEU A 307 -25.42 -19.79 -11.13
C LEU A 307 -25.00 -18.61 -10.24
N LYS A 308 -23.71 -18.27 -10.20
CA LYS A 308 -23.23 -17.07 -9.49
C LYS A 308 -23.91 -15.80 -10.00
N ASP A 309 -24.06 -15.68 -11.33
CA ASP A 309 -24.75 -14.56 -11.97
C ASP A 309 -26.23 -14.46 -11.56
N GLN A 310 -26.94 -15.59 -11.54
CA GLN A 310 -28.32 -15.67 -11.07
C GLN A 310 -28.44 -15.33 -9.58
N LEU A 311 -27.55 -15.85 -8.74
CA LEU A 311 -27.52 -15.54 -7.31
C LEU A 311 -27.31 -14.05 -7.06
N LEU A 312 -26.42 -13.40 -7.79
CA LEU A 312 -26.18 -11.96 -7.69
C LEU A 312 -27.35 -11.13 -8.21
N SER A 313 -28.02 -11.58 -9.28
CA SER A 313 -29.26 -10.95 -9.78
C SER A 313 -30.36 -10.99 -8.72
N ASN A 314 -30.59 -12.17 -8.12
CA ASN A 314 -31.54 -12.33 -7.02
C ASN A 314 -31.14 -11.52 -5.79
N PHE A 315 -29.84 -11.44 -5.48
CA PHE A 315 -29.31 -10.64 -4.38
C PHE A 315 -29.59 -9.14 -4.57
N LYS A 316 -29.44 -8.60 -5.80
CA LYS A 316 -29.76 -7.20 -6.09
C LYS A 316 -31.22 -6.85 -5.80
N ILE A 317 -32.13 -7.81 -6.00
CA ILE A 317 -33.58 -7.63 -5.77
C ILE A 317 -33.93 -7.83 -4.30
N ASN A 318 -33.44 -8.91 -3.69
CA ASN A 318 -33.86 -9.35 -2.36
C ASN A 318 -33.01 -8.76 -1.23
N GLY A 319 -31.76 -8.39 -1.52
CA GLY A 319 -30.77 -7.94 -0.52
C GLY A 319 -30.16 -9.06 0.32
N TYR A 320 -30.41 -10.33 -0.04
CA TYR A 320 -29.90 -11.51 0.65
C TYR A 320 -29.78 -12.72 -0.28
N PHE A 321 -28.90 -13.67 0.09
CA PHE A 321 -28.83 -14.99 -0.53
C PHE A 321 -29.80 -16.00 0.11
N PRO A 322 -30.19 -17.08 -0.60
CA PRO A 322 -31.01 -18.15 -0.01
C PRO A 322 -30.36 -18.81 1.21
N ASN A 323 -31.20 -19.36 2.10
CA ASN A 323 -30.77 -20.09 3.31
C ASN A 323 -29.81 -19.27 4.19
N GLN A 324 -30.24 -18.10 4.66
CA GLN A 324 -29.41 -17.25 5.53
C GLN A 324 -29.29 -17.81 6.94
N GLY A 325 -28.08 -17.71 7.51
CA GLY A 325 -27.87 -17.93 8.93
C GLY A 325 -26.49 -17.47 9.38
N THR A 326 -26.31 -17.24 10.68
CA THR A 326 -25.00 -17.47 11.29
C THR A 326 -24.77 -18.97 11.19
N GLU A 327 -23.58 -19.45 10.81
CA GLU A 327 -23.33 -20.86 10.48
C GLU A 327 -23.96 -21.89 11.46
N GLY A 328 -24.04 -21.60 12.76
CA GLY A 328 -24.73 -22.43 13.75
C GLY A 328 -26.27 -22.57 13.62
N ASN A 329 -26.95 -21.68 12.87
CA ASN A 329 -28.39 -21.72 12.60
C ASN A 329 -28.75 -22.52 11.34
N LEU A 330 -27.77 -22.85 10.48
CA LEU A 330 -27.99 -23.68 9.28
C LEU A 330 -28.23 -25.15 9.62
N SER A 331 -28.16 -25.53 10.90
CA SER A 331 -28.54 -26.84 11.43
C SER A 331 -30.05 -26.96 11.76
N LYS A 332 -30.83 -25.88 11.68
CA LYS A 332 -32.25 -25.88 12.13
C LYS A 332 -33.21 -25.32 11.07
N SER A 333 -33.41 -26.04 9.97
CA SER A 333 -34.69 -25.96 9.26
C SER A 333 -35.34 -27.35 9.22
N LYS A 334 -36.55 -27.41 9.77
CA LYS A 334 -37.41 -28.60 9.79
C LYS A 334 -37.89 -28.90 8.37
N GLY A 335 -37.74 -30.17 7.99
CA GLY A 335 -38.76 -30.94 7.26
C GLY A 335 -39.08 -30.50 5.84
N LEU A 336 -38.31 -31.00 4.86
CA LEU A 336 -38.90 -31.43 3.60
C LEU A 336 -38.12 -32.63 3.06
N THR A 337 -38.86 -33.72 2.83
CA THR A 337 -38.40 -35.04 2.42
C THR A 337 -37.59 -34.99 1.11
N ILE A 338 -36.30 -35.32 1.13
CA ILE A 338 -35.53 -35.67 -0.08
C ILE A 338 -34.69 -36.93 0.16
N THR A 339 -34.87 -37.86 -0.75
CA THR A 339 -34.28 -39.19 -0.92
C THR A 339 -32.75 -39.18 -1.07
N ASN A 340 -32.09 -40.06 -0.32
CA ASN A 340 -30.76 -40.67 -0.49
C ASN A 340 -29.75 -39.98 -1.44
N SER A 341 -28.84 -39.18 -0.87
CA SER A 341 -27.39 -39.30 -1.14
C SER A 341 -26.59 -38.71 0.03
N ARG A 342 -26.03 -39.60 0.86
CA ARG A 342 -25.20 -39.27 2.02
C ARG A 342 -23.79 -38.89 1.56
N LEU A 343 -23.33 -37.68 1.92
CA LEU A 343 -22.03 -37.39 2.59
C LEU A 343 -21.69 -35.88 2.50
N CYS A 344 -22.10 -35.14 3.54
CA CYS A 344 -21.51 -33.92 4.11
C CYS A 344 -22.10 -33.74 5.53
N GLU A 345 -22.05 -34.78 6.37
CA GLU A 345 -22.48 -34.70 7.78
C GLU A 345 -21.39 -35.21 8.72
N GLY A 346 -21.17 -34.47 9.80
CA GLY A 346 -20.57 -34.94 11.04
C GLY A 346 -21.49 -34.55 12.20
N HIS A 347 -22.21 -35.53 12.75
CA HIS A 347 -22.86 -35.45 14.06
C HIS A 347 -21.81 -35.29 15.16
N VAL A 348 -22.03 -34.36 16.10
CA VAL A 348 -21.57 -34.51 17.49
C VAL A 348 -22.75 -34.23 18.41
N SER A 349 -23.06 -35.24 19.21
CA SER A 349 -24.07 -35.26 20.26
C SER A 349 -23.65 -34.39 21.45
N SER A 350 -24.44 -33.38 21.81
CA SER A 350 -24.89 -33.11 23.19
C SER A 350 -25.76 -31.85 23.21
N GLN A 351 -26.90 -31.95 23.88
CA GLN A 351 -27.83 -30.84 24.09
C GLN A 351 -27.25 -29.85 25.12
N VAL A 352 -27.17 -28.57 24.76
CA VAL A 352 -27.17 -27.47 25.74
C VAL A 352 -27.97 -26.30 25.15
N PRO A 353 -28.98 -25.75 25.86
CA PRO A 353 -29.64 -24.51 25.46
C PRO A 353 -28.76 -23.34 25.92
N VAL A 354 -28.26 -22.50 25.02
CA VAL A 354 -27.34 -21.41 25.41
C VAL A 354 -27.69 -20.10 24.70
N LYS A 355 -28.26 -19.19 25.48
CA LYS A 355 -28.05 -17.74 25.40
C LYS A 355 -26.57 -17.51 25.70
N ASP A 356 -25.89 -16.75 24.86
CA ASP A 356 -24.45 -16.42 24.90
C ASP A 356 -23.53 -17.36 24.11
N TRP A 357 -22.77 -16.76 23.20
CA TRP A 357 -21.91 -17.41 22.20
C TRP A 357 -20.71 -18.11 22.88
N ASP A 358 -20.67 -19.44 22.87
CA ASP A 358 -19.58 -20.23 23.46
C ASP A 358 -18.51 -20.58 22.41
N TYR A 359 -17.30 -20.05 22.62
CA TYR A 359 -16.14 -20.06 21.70
C TYR A 359 -15.43 -21.43 21.55
N ARG A 360 -16.10 -22.57 21.81
CA ARG A 360 -15.42 -23.87 22.04
C ARG A 360 -14.94 -24.66 20.81
N THR A 361 -15.10 -24.16 19.58
CA THR A 361 -14.70 -24.91 18.37
C THR A 361 -13.60 -24.26 17.53
N VAL A 362 -13.15 -23.06 17.91
CA VAL A 362 -11.93 -22.44 17.36
C VAL A 362 -10.78 -22.89 18.25
N ALA A 363 -9.70 -23.43 17.67
CA ALA A 363 -8.53 -23.93 18.41
C ALA A 363 -8.25 -23.05 19.63
N ASP A 364 -8.31 -23.62 20.84
CA ASP A 364 -8.37 -22.91 22.14
C ASP A 364 -7.38 -21.74 22.28
N TRP A 365 -6.25 -21.81 21.58
CA TRP A 365 -5.24 -20.77 21.52
C TRP A 365 -5.65 -19.50 20.75
N GLN A 366 -6.36 -19.60 19.62
CA GLN A 366 -6.83 -18.42 18.88
C GLN A 366 -7.87 -17.67 19.72
N VAL A 367 -8.72 -18.38 20.46
CA VAL A 367 -9.66 -17.79 21.42
C VAL A 367 -8.93 -17.05 22.55
N GLN A 368 -7.84 -17.62 23.07
CA GLN A 368 -6.99 -16.93 24.07
C GLN A 368 -6.32 -15.68 23.49
N TYR A 369 -5.82 -15.72 22.25
CA TYR A 369 -5.28 -14.55 21.56
C TYR A 369 -6.33 -13.46 21.35
N TYR A 370 -7.54 -13.82 20.91
CA TYR A 370 -8.67 -12.90 20.75
C TYR A 370 -9.14 -12.30 22.08
N ARG A 371 -9.23 -13.09 23.16
CA ARG A 371 -9.52 -12.57 24.51
C ARG A 371 -8.42 -11.63 25.02
N GLY A 372 -7.16 -11.93 24.69
CA GLY A 372 -6.03 -11.05 24.95
C GLY A 372 -6.18 -9.69 24.26
N LEU A 373 -6.52 -9.69 22.96
CA LEU A 373 -6.81 -8.48 22.18
C LEU A 373 -8.03 -7.73 22.74
N GLU A 374 -9.12 -8.41 23.08
CA GLU A 374 -10.29 -7.79 23.71
C GLU A 374 -9.93 -7.12 25.05
N SER A 375 -9.05 -7.71 25.87
CA SER A 375 -8.60 -7.08 27.11
C SER A 375 -7.73 -5.83 26.90
N ILE A 376 -6.95 -5.81 25.82
CA ILE A 376 -6.09 -4.66 25.44
C ILE A 376 -6.94 -3.48 24.93
N PHE A 377 -8.02 -3.76 24.19
CA PHE A 377 -8.83 -2.73 23.55
C PHE A 377 -10.12 -2.32 24.31
N SER A 378 -10.51 -3.04 25.37
CA SER A 378 -11.78 -2.80 26.09
C SER A 378 -11.64 -2.06 27.44
N SER A 379 -10.43 -1.70 27.89
CA SER A 379 -10.23 -0.97 29.16
C SER A 379 -10.09 0.54 28.93
N PRO A 380 -10.99 1.39 29.48
CA PRO A 380 -10.87 2.85 29.40
C PRO A 380 -9.76 3.45 30.29
N GLU A 381 -9.12 2.65 31.16
CA GLU A 381 -8.25 3.16 32.24
C GLU A 381 -6.99 2.30 32.51
N SER A 382 -6.45 1.60 31.51
CA SER A 382 -5.21 0.82 31.73
C SER A 382 -3.96 1.68 31.52
N THR A 383 -3.38 2.15 32.62
CA THR A 383 -2.04 2.76 32.74
C THR A 383 -0.89 1.89 32.19
N THR A 384 -1.20 0.65 31.78
CA THR A 384 -0.32 -0.26 31.04
C THR A 384 -0.12 0.15 29.59
N LEU A 385 -1.09 0.85 28.98
CA LEU A 385 -0.96 1.39 27.61
C LEU A 385 0.19 2.41 27.54
N SER A 386 0.37 3.24 28.57
CA SER A 386 1.47 4.21 28.63
C SER A 386 2.85 3.53 28.75
N ARG A 387 2.94 2.35 29.37
CA ARG A 387 4.20 1.58 29.48
C ARG A 387 4.51 0.75 28.24
N VAL A 388 3.50 0.18 27.58
CA VAL A 388 3.67 -0.54 26.30
C VAL A 388 3.90 0.43 25.14
N ILE A 389 3.26 1.61 25.14
CA ILE A 389 3.57 2.70 24.21
C ILE A 389 5.03 3.13 24.37
N ASN A 390 5.55 3.28 25.61
CA ASN A 390 6.95 3.63 25.82
C ASN A 390 7.98 2.54 25.46
N LEU A 391 7.57 1.26 25.39
CA LEU A 391 8.43 0.15 24.98
C LEU A 391 8.27 -0.25 23.49
N SER A 392 7.19 0.16 22.83
CA SER A 392 6.89 -0.17 21.41
C SER A 392 7.06 1.01 20.45
N VAL A 393 7.29 2.22 20.96
CA VAL A 393 7.50 3.44 20.14
C VAL A 393 8.99 3.73 19.91
N ARG A 394 9.87 2.74 20.00
CA ARG A 394 11.28 2.87 19.60
C ARG A 394 11.57 2.39 18.18
N ASN A 395 10.63 2.58 17.25
CA ASN A 395 10.90 2.65 15.80
C ASN A 395 9.77 3.44 15.13
N ILE A 396 9.62 4.71 15.51
CA ILE A 396 9.06 5.70 14.59
C ILE A 396 10.08 5.79 13.44
N ALA A 397 9.63 5.73 12.18
CA ALA A 397 10.46 6.25 11.09
C ALA A 397 10.65 7.74 11.40
N ASN A 398 11.76 8.08 12.05
CA ASN A 398 12.00 9.43 12.55
C ASN A 398 11.94 10.38 11.35
N ALA A 399 10.96 11.29 11.35
CA ALA A 399 11.01 12.44 10.48
C ALA A 399 12.33 13.17 10.79
N ALA A 400 13.19 13.37 9.79
CA ALA A 400 14.47 14.02 10.02
C ALA A 400 14.20 15.47 10.43
N VAL A 401 14.82 15.89 11.54
CA VAL A 401 14.79 17.28 11.97
C VAL A 401 16.03 17.97 11.43
N PHE A 402 15.82 18.98 10.60
CA PHE A 402 16.84 19.92 10.16
C PHE A 402 16.86 21.11 11.11
N THR A 403 17.90 21.22 11.93
CA THR A 403 18.15 22.43 12.72
C THR A 403 19.05 23.36 11.93
N LEU A 404 18.51 24.49 11.47
CA LEU A 404 19.29 25.53 10.81
C LEU A 404 19.77 26.52 11.87
N LYS A 405 21.07 26.76 11.93
CA LYS A 405 21.72 27.66 12.88
C LYS A 405 22.52 28.72 12.15
N ASN A 406 22.27 29.99 12.46
CA ASN A 406 23.10 31.08 11.97
C ASN A 406 24.24 31.37 12.96
N GLN A 407 25.48 31.05 12.59
CA GLN A 407 26.68 31.45 13.33
C GLN A 407 27.40 32.66 12.70
N CYS A 408 26.86 33.22 11.63
CA CYS A 408 27.36 34.46 11.06
C CYS A 408 27.11 35.64 12.02
N SER A 409 27.96 36.67 11.94
CA SER A 409 27.79 37.92 12.69
C SER A 409 26.65 38.81 12.16
N TYR A 410 25.99 38.39 11.08
CA TYR A 410 24.93 39.11 10.39
C TYR A 410 23.72 38.20 10.13
N THR A 411 22.56 38.81 9.91
CA THR A 411 21.33 38.08 9.56
C THR A 411 21.48 37.42 8.20
N VAL A 412 21.07 36.16 8.12
CA VAL A 412 20.89 35.44 6.85
C VAL A 412 19.42 35.17 6.63
N TRP A 413 19.00 35.00 5.38
CA TRP A 413 17.65 34.59 5.04
C TRP A 413 17.69 33.24 4.37
N PRO A 414 17.58 32.13 5.12
CA PRO A 414 17.58 30.82 4.51
C PRO A 414 16.49 30.70 3.44
N GLY A 415 16.86 30.16 2.29
CA GLY A 415 15.95 29.68 1.25
C GLY A 415 15.85 28.17 1.33
N THR A 416 14.67 27.63 1.04
CA THR A 416 14.44 26.19 1.00
C THR A 416 13.75 25.82 -0.29
N LEU A 417 14.18 24.72 -0.92
CA LEU A 417 13.49 24.16 -2.06
C LEU A 417 13.28 22.67 -1.83
N SER A 418 12.01 22.25 -1.89
CA SER A 418 11.63 20.83 -1.86
C SER A 418 11.51 20.29 -3.29
N GLY A 419 12.14 19.14 -3.54
CA GLY A 419 11.94 18.35 -4.75
C GLY A 419 10.65 17.50 -4.70
N ASN A 420 10.39 16.72 -5.75
CA ASN A 420 9.29 15.74 -5.82
C ASN A 420 7.88 16.31 -5.55
N ASN A 421 7.63 17.58 -5.88
CA ASN A 421 6.37 18.31 -5.59
C ASN A 421 6.00 18.34 -4.09
N ALA A 422 6.96 18.12 -3.18
CA ALA A 422 6.73 18.23 -1.76
C ALA A 422 6.61 19.70 -1.33
N THR A 423 5.86 19.97 -0.26
CA THR A 423 5.73 21.32 0.30
C THR A 423 7.11 21.86 0.73
N PRO A 424 7.46 23.12 0.40
CA PRO A 424 8.68 23.76 0.90
C PRO A 424 8.72 23.79 2.43
N LEU A 425 9.86 23.41 3.02
CA LEU A 425 10.07 23.47 4.46
C LEU A 425 10.22 24.93 4.91
N GLY A 426 9.66 25.32 6.07
CA GLY A 426 9.70 26.72 6.50
C GLY A 426 9.06 27.69 5.50
N GLU A 427 8.07 27.22 4.73
CA GLU A 427 7.33 27.99 3.73
C GLU A 427 8.20 28.59 2.61
N GLY A 428 9.38 28.02 2.33
CA GLY A 428 10.25 28.48 1.24
C GLY A 428 11.33 29.47 1.67
N GLY A 429 11.19 30.14 2.81
CA GLY A 429 12.23 31.01 3.34
C GLY A 429 11.78 31.96 4.45
N PHE A 430 12.75 32.38 5.27
CA PHE A 430 12.54 33.19 6.47
C PHE A 430 13.81 33.95 6.85
N ALA A 431 13.72 34.90 7.78
CA ALA A 431 14.89 35.58 8.35
C ALA A 431 15.45 34.79 9.54
N LEU A 432 16.78 34.70 9.65
CA LEU A 432 17.47 34.02 10.75
C LEU A 432 18.58 34.94 11.29
N ALA A 433 18.33 35.55 12.45
CA ALA A 433 19.25 36.50 13.08
C ALA A 433 20.54 35.81 13.59
N PRO A 434 21.62 36.56 13.86
CA PRO A 434 22.85 36.00 14.45
C PRO A 434 22.56 35.15 15.69
N SER A 435 23.21 34.00 15.79
CA SER A 435 23.04 33.00 16.86
C SER A 435 21.65 32.36 16.98
N GLN A 436 20.70 32.69 16.09
CA GLN A 436 19.38 32.09 16.09
C GLN A 436 19.42 30.70 15.43
N SER A 437 18.55 29.81 15.90
CA SER A 437 18.28 28.53 15.27
C SER A 437 16.79 28.27 15.09
N ILE A 438 16.44 27.48 14.09
CA ILE A 438 15.09 26.97 13.85
C ILE A 438 15.16 25.50 13.46
N SER A 439 14.17 24.72 13.87
CA SER A 439 14.04 23.32 13.48
C SER A 439 12.91 23.14 12.48
N LEU A 440 13.21 22.46 11.37
CA LEU A 440 12.29 22.13 10.30
C LEU A 440 12.19 20.60 10.22
N THR A 441 10.98 20.07 10.10
CA THR A 441 10.76 18.61 10.07
C THR A 441 10.47 18.16 8.64
N ALA A 442 11.23 17.19 8.15
CA ALA A 442 11.04 16.60 6.83
C ALA A 442 10.52 15.16 6.94
N GLN A 443 9.60 14.81 6.05
CA GLN A 443 9.07 13.45 5.96
C GLN A 443 10.12 12.51 5.33
N PRO A 444 10.12 11.21 5.67
CA PRO A 444 10.96 10.22 5.00
C PRO A 444 10.76 10.27 3.48
N GLY A 445 11.84 10.16 2.70
CA GLY A 445 11.81 10.30 1.24
C GLY A 445 11.84 11.74 0.73
N TRP A 446 11.92 12.74 1.63
CA TRP A 446 12.09 14.14 1.22
C TRP A 446 13.45 14.34 0.54
N SER A 447 13.46 15.06 -0.56
CA SER A 447 14.66 15.52 -1.25
C SER A 447 14.55 17.01 -1.46
N GLY A 448 15.64 17.74 -1.30
CA GLY A 448 15.64 19.18 -1.40
C GLY A 448 16.96 19.81 -1.00
N ARG A 449 16.96 21.14 -0.96
CA ARG A 449 18.16 21.94 -0.68
C ARG A 449 17.87 23.16 0.17
N PHE A 450 18.87 23.56 0.94
CA PHE A 450 18.91 24.77 1.76
C PHE A 450 20.08 25.66 1.32
N TRP A 451 19.90 26.97 1.41
CA TRP A 451 20.97 27.93 1.19
C TRP A 451 20.74 29.20 2.00
N ALA A 452 21.80 30.00 2.21
CA ALA A 452 21.68 31.31 2.85
C ALA A 452 21.65 32.43 1.82
N ARG A 453 20.76 33.41 2.03
CA ARG A 453 20.75 34.69 1.31
C ARG A 453 21.30 35.78 2.20
N THR A 454 22.03 36.74 1.61
CA THR A 454 22.65 37.85 2.34
C THR A 454 22.27 39.20 1.77
N GLY A 455 22.32 40.25 2.60
CA GLY A 455 22.01 41.62 2.18
C GLY A 455 20.57 41.81 1.69
N CYS A 456 19.62 41.10 2.29
CA CYS A 456 18.22 41.14 1.87
C CYS A 456 17.46 42.32 2.45
N ASN A 457 16.57 42.89 1.65
CA ASN A 457 15.57 43.86 2.10
C ASN A 457 14.20 43.47 1.52
N PHE A 458 13.26 43.12 2.39
CA PHE A 458 11.90 42.72 2.04
C PHE A 458 10.88 43.67 2.65
N ASP A 459 9.82 43.97 1.90
CA ASP A 459 8.65 44.68 2.40
C ASP A 459 7.74 43.78 3.26
N ASN A 460 6.65 44.35 3.78
CA ASN A 460 5.69 43.60 4.61
C ASN A 460 4.95 42.47 3.84
N ASN A 461 4.95 42.50 2.52
CA ASN A 461 4.37 41.45 1.67
C ASN A 461 5.39 40.36 1.33
N GLY A 462 6.64 40.51 1.77
CA GLY A 462 7.74 39.60 1.47
C GLY A 462 8.33 39.80 0.08
N ALA A 463 8.06 40.90 -0.60
CA ALA A 463 8.70 41.26 -1.88
C ALA A 463 9.95 42.11 -1.62
N GLY A 464 11.02 41.89 -2.39
CA GLY A 464 12.31 42.52 -2.10
C GLY A 464 13.44 42.04 -2.98
N VAL A 465 14.68 42.17 -2.49
CA VAL A 465 15.89 41.68 -3.18
C VAL A 465 16.98 41.32 -2.17
N CYS A 466 17.76 40.30 -2.50
CA CYS A 466 18.99 39.94 -1.79
C CYS A 466 20.24 40.20 -2.65
N ALA A 467 21.36 40.54 -1.99
CA ALA A 467 22.64 40.73 -2.66
C ALA A 467 23.23 39.40 -3.20
N THR A 468 22.99 38.29 -2.49
CA THR A 468 23.41 36.94 -2.92
C THR A 468 22.29 35.92 -2.66
N GLY A 469 22.21 34.89 -3.51
CA GLY A 469 21.27 33.77 -3.37
C GLY A 469 19.79 34.12 -3.55
N ASP A 470 19.47 35.29 -4.10
CA ASP A 470 18.09 35.73 -4.33
C ASP A 470 17.28 34.67 -5.12
N CYS A 471 15.99 34.54 -4.85
CA CYS A 471 15.15 33.50 -5.43
C CYS A 471 13.92 34.06 -6.18
N GLY A 472 14.10 35.20 -6.84
CA GLY A 472 13.06 35.88 -7.62
C GLY A 472 12.42 37.06 -6.91
N GLY A 473 13.16 37.73 -6.01
CA GLY A 473 12.72 38.92 -5.30
C GLY A 473 11.63 38.68 -4.26
N VAL A 474 11.60 37.47 -3.68
CA VAL A 474 10.59 37.06 -2.68
C VAL A 474 11.23 36.42 -1.45
N LEU A 475 10.65 36.65 -0.28
CA LEU A 475 11.09 36.07 0.99
C LEU A 475 10.89 34.54 0.99
N LYS A 476 9.72 34.10 0.52
CA LYS A 476 9.32 32.69 0.44
C LYS A 476 9.65 32.14 -0.94
N CYS A 477 10.79 31.45 -1.07
CA CYS A 477 11.27 30.98 -2.36
C CYS A 477 10.36 29.92 -2.97
N THR A 478 10.09 30.05 -4.26
CA THR A 478 9.39 29.04 -5.08
C THR A 478 10.34 28.32 -6.05
N GLY A 479 11.55 28.85 -6.22
CA GLY A 479 12.63 28.28 -7.04
C GLY A 479 13.97 28.28 -6.30
N GLY A 480 15.03 27.86 -7.00
CA GLY A 480 16.39 27.89 -6.46
C GLY A 480 16.94 29.31 -6.31
N GLY A 481 17.95 29.47 -5.45
CA GLY A 481 18.73 30.69 -5.36
C GLY A 481 19.54 30.93 -6.64
N VAL A 482 19.66 32.20 -7.04
CA VAL A 482 20.49 32.61 -8.16
C VAL A 482 21.97 32.48 -7.77
N PRO A 483 22.79 31.72 -8.52
CA PRO A 483 24.22 31.61 -8.29
C PRO A 483 24.94 32.98 -8.33
N PRO A 484 26.01 33.20 -7.52
CA PRO A 484 26.67 32.21 -6.67
C PRO A 484 25.98 31.91 -5.34
N VAL A 485 25.87 30.62 -4.99
CA VAL A 485 25.24 30.18 -3.76
C VAL A 485 25.81 28.85 -3.27
N SER A 486 26.21 28.79 -2.00
CA SER A 486 26.57 27.53 -1.34
C SER A 486 25.30 26.74 -0.99
N LEU A 487 25.22 25.47 -1.38
CA LEU A 487 24.05 24.62 -1.18
C LEU A 487 24.30 23.55 -0.13
N ALA A 488 23.30 23.26 0.70
CA ALA A 488 23.21 22.03 1.47
C ALA A 488 22.10 21.16 0.86
N GLU A 489 22.47 20.01 0.30
CA GLU A 489 21.59 19.15 -0.49
C GLU A 489 21.31 17.84 0.26
N PHE A 490 20.09 17.35 0.12
CA PHE A 490 19.63 16.16 0.83
C PHE A 490 18.71 15.31 -0.05
N THR A 491 18.83 14.01 0.11
CA THR A 491 17.84 13.01 -0.29
C THR A 491 17.68 12.03 0.85
N LEU A 492 16.60 12.15 1.61
CA LEU A 492 16.32 11.31 2.77
C LEU A 492 15.83 9.94 2.31
N GLY A 493 16.39 8.91 2.94
CA GLY A 493 15.95 7.55 2.76
C GLY A 493 14.53 7.33 3.31
N VAL A 494 13.90 6.28 2.82
CA VAL A 494 12.67 5.74 3.41
C VAL A 494 13.04 4.43 4.09
N SER A 495 12.92 4.40 5.42
CA SER A 495 13.19 3.20 6.21
C SER A 495 12.33 2.03 5.70
N GLY A 496 12.98 0.89 5.39
CA GLY A 496 12.32 -0.28 4.80
C GLY A 496 12.15 -0.23 3.26
N SER A 497 12.70 0.77 2.58
CA SER A 497 12.79 0.83 1.11
C SER A 497 14.20 0.48 0.59
N ALA A 498 14.36 0.30 -0.72
CA ALA A 498 15.66 0.09 -1.36
C ALA A 498 16.63 1.28 -1.16
N MET A 499 16.12 2.47 -0.86
CA MET A 499 16.89 3.66 -0.51
C MET A 499 16.61 3.99 0.96
N SER A 500 17.20 3.19 1.85
CA SER A 500 17.05 3.33 3.31
C SER A 500 18.07 4.29 3.95
N GLN A 501 19.03 4.74 3.14
CA GLN A 501 20.11 5.63 3.54
C GLN A 501 19.84 7.03 3.01
N ASP A 502 20.11 8.03 3.85
CA ASP A 502 20.09 9.42 3.45
C ASP A 502 21.39 9.74 2.71
N PHE A 503 21.28 10.53 1.65
CA PHE A 503 22.40 11.14 0.95
C PHE A 503 22.37 12.63 1.22
N TYR A 504 23.52 13.20 1.59
CA TYR A 504 23.64 14.63 1.80
C TYR A 504 25.03 15.12 1.45
N ASP A 505 25.10 16.39 1.09
CA ASP A 505 26.35 17.04 0.73
C ASP A 505 26.23 18.56 0.85
N VAL A 506 27.40 19.21 0.90
CA VAL A 506 27.50 20.64 0.64
C VAL A 506 28.09 20.82 -0.74
N SER A 507 27.43 21.63 -1.57
CA SER A 507 27.76 21.80 -2.98
C SER A 507 28.10 23.24 -3.30
N LEU A 508 29.25 23.40 -3.96
CA LEU A 508 29.79 24.66 -4.46
C LEU A 508 29.82 24.70 -6.00
N VAL A 509 29.10 23.77 -6.64
CA VAL A 509 28.90 23.74 -8.10
C VAL A 509 28.28 25.04 -8.59
N ASP A 510 27.34 25.58 -7.80
CA ASP A 510 26.69 26.87 -8.02
C ASP A 510 27.47 28.03 -7.38
N GLY A 511 28.74 27.85 -7.01
CA GLY A 511 29.58 28.88 -6.40
C GLY A 511 29.47 28.92 -4.86
N TYR A 512 30.02 29.97 -4.27
CA TYR A 512 30.08 30.17 -2.83
C TYR A 512 29.63 31.58 -2.47
N ASN A 513 28.83 31.73 -1.42
CA ASN A 513 28.49 33.04 -0.84
C ASN A 513 28.70 33.07 0.67
N VAL A 514 28.23 32.03 1.38
CA VAL A 514 28.33 31.87 2.83
C VAL A 514 28.85 30.47 3.12
N GLY A 515 29.67 30.31 4.16
CA GLY A 515 30.09 29.00 4.65
C GLY A 515 28.89 28.18 5.12
N VAL A 516 28.80 26.92 4.70
CA VAL A 516 27.72 26.00 5.08
C VAL A 516 28.34 24.71 5.57
N GLY A 517 27.84 24.20 6.69
CA GLY A 517 28.23 22.90 7.23
C GLY A 517 27.01 22.08 7.62
N ILE A 518 27.05 20.78 7.31
CA ILE A 518 26.06 19.78 7.70
C ILE A 518 26.74 18.83 8.68
N LYS A 519 26.15 18.74 9.88
CA LYS A 519 26.57 17.78 10.90
C LYS A 519 25.40 16.86 11.27
N PRO A 520 25.48 15.57 10.96
CA PRO A 520 24.54 14.58 11.50
C PRO A 520 24.57 14.55 13.04
N SER A 521 23.40 14.46 13.66
CA SER A 521 23.22 14.33 15.11
C SER A 521 22.81 12.89 15.45
N GLY A 522 23.78 11.98 15.46
CA GLY A 522 23.57 10.55 15.67
C GLY A 522 23.56 9.78 14.36
N GLY A 523 22.71 8.76 14.28
CA GLY A 523 22.61 7.88 13.11
C GLY A 523 23.66 6.76 13.05
N THR A 524 23.58 5.97 11.98
CA THR A 524 24.49 4.86 11.67
C THR A 524 24.94 4.93 10.21
N GLY A 525 26.14 4.43 9.92
CA GLY A 525 26.77 4.51 8.60
C GLY A 525 27.98 5.45 8.61
N ASP A 526 28.23 6.12 7.48
CA ASP A 526 29.36 7.02 7.30
C ASP A 526 29.22 8.29 8.15
N CYS A 527 28.07 8.97 8.06
CA CYS A 527 27.63 10.08 8.93
C CYS A 527 28.70 11.16 9.17
N GLN A 528 29.50 11.45 8.14
CA GLN A 528 30.59 12.43 8.20
C GLN A 528 30.10 13.88 8.15
N TYR A 529 30.98 14.80 8.54
CA TYR A 529 30.74 16.21 8.33
C TYR A 529 30.91 16.56 6.85
N ALA A 530 29.91 17.21 6.26
CA ALA A 530 29.99 17.78 4.90
C ALA A 530 29.94 19.30 5.02
N GLY A 531 30.88 20.03 4.41
CA GLY A 531 30.84 21.49 4.49
C GLY A 531 32.07 22.23 4.04
N CYS A 532 31.99 23.55 4.16
CA CYS A 532 33.11 24.45 3.99
C CYS A 532 33.21 25.42 5.17
N VAL A 533 34.32 25.32 5.91
CA VAL A 533 34.67 26.23 7.01
C VAL A 533 35.51 27.40 6.52
N ALA A 534 36.32 27.19 5.48
CA ALA A 534 37.14 28.25 4.88
C ALA A 534 36.27 29.34 4.24
N ASP A 535 36.65 30.61 4.45
CA ASP A 535 36.00 31.72 3.76
C ASP A 535 36.54 31.89 2.34
N LEU A 536 35.88 31.24 1.38
CA LEU A 536 36.24 31.31 -0.04
C LEU A 536 36.11 32.72 -0.64
N ASN A 537 35.37 33.64 -0.03
CA ASN A 537 35.29 35.03 -0.49
C ASN A 537 36.63 35.75 -0.33
N ALA A 538 37.39 35.42 0.74
CA ALA A 538 38.69 36.04 1.03
C ALA A 538 39.77 35.64 0.02
N SER A 539 39.67 34.46 -0.59
CA SER A 539 40.62 33.92 -1.56
C SER A 539 40.05 33.82 -2.98
N CYS A 540 38.91 34.44 -3.25
CA CYS A 540 38.24 34.36 -4.55
C CYS A 540 39.07 35.09 -5.63
N PRO A 541 39.41 34.46 -6.77
CA PRO A 541 40.08 35.10 -7.90
C PRO A 541 39.25 36.24 -8.49
N ALA A 542 39.90 37.28 -8.99
CA ALA A 542 39.25 38.48 -9.51
C ALA A 542 38.19 38.18 -10.58
N GLU A 543 38.44 37.20 -11.45
CA GLU A 543 37.53 36.77 -12.50
C GLU A 543 36.26 36.05 -12.01
N LEU A 544 36.23 35.62 -10.74
CA LEU A 544 35.09 34.94 -10.11
C LEU A 544 34.38 35.79 -9.06
N GLN A 545 34.93 36.94 -8.68
CA GLN A 545 34.39 37.78 -7.60
C GLN A 545 33.04 38.38 -7.94
N VAL A 546 32.14 38.40 -6.96
CA VAL A 546 30.95 39.25 -6.93
C VAL A 546 31.17 40.31 -5.86
N THR A 547 31.13 41.58 -6.26
CA THR A 547 31.45 42.72 -5.39
C THR A 547 30.26 43.64 -5.18
N THR A 548 30.13 44.18 -3.97
CA THR A 548 29.23 45.29 -3.63
C THR A 548 30.04 46.45 -3.05
N SER A 549 29.35 47.51 -2.62
CA SER A 549 29.98 48.62 -1.87
C SER A 549 30.64 48.18 -0.55
N SER A 550 30.29 46.99 -0.04
CA SER A 550 30.86 46.42 1.20
C SER A 550 32.01 45.42 0.95
N GLY A 551 32.45 45.22 -0.29
CA GLY A 551 33.54 44.32 -0.67
C GLY A 551 33.08 43.10 -1.47
N ILE A 552 33.89 42.03 -1.46
CA ILE A 552 33.57 40.76 -2.12
C ILE A 552 32.51 40.04 -1.28
N VAL A 553 31.35 39.73 -1.87
CA VAL A 553 30.20 39.13 -1.17
C VAL A 553 29.93 37.68 -1.57
N ALA A 554 30.49 37.24 -2.70
CA ALA A 554 30.39 35.87 -3.17
C ALA A 554 31.48 35.55 -4.22
N CYS A 555 31.70 34.27 -4.47
CA CYS A 555 32.60 33.74 -5.47
C CYS A 555 31.86 32.81 -6.44
N LYS A 556 31.85 33.15 -7.73
CA LYS A 556 31.26 32.32 -8.78
C LYS A 556 32.03 31.01 -8.94
N SER A 557 31.33 29.94 -9.27
CA SER A 557 31.98 28.78 -9.88
C SER A 557 32.45 29.12 -11.30
N ALA A 558 33.37 28.34 -11.84
CA ALA A 558 33.82 28.52 -13.22
C ALA A 558 32.67 28.36 -14.23
N CYS A 559 31.70 27.47 -13.97
CA CYS A 559 30.52 27.34 -14.81
C CYS A 559 29.70 28.64 -14.81
N ALA A 560 29.42 29.20 -13.63
CA ALA A 560 28.67 30.45 -13.51
C ALA A 560 29.40 31.67 -14.10
N ALA A 561 30.74 31.65 -14.14
CA ALA A 561 31.54 32.74 -14.70
C ALA A 561 31.71 32.66 -16.22
N PHE A 562 31.94 31.45 -16.76
CA PHE A 562 32.38 31.28 -18.16
C PHE A 562 31.39 30.51 -19.04
N GLY A 563 30.49 29.72 -18.46
CA GLY A 563 29.43 29.00 -19.19
C GLY A 563 29.93 27.97 -20.22
N THR A 564 31.21 27.56 -20.16
CA THR A 564 31.76 26.62 -21.13
C THR A 564 31.43 25.17 -20.77
N PRO A 565 31.33 24.26 -21.77
CA PRO A 565 31.05 22.84 -21.54
C PRO A 565 32.02 22.17 -20.56
N GLU A 566 33.30 22.53 -20.59
CA GLU A 566 34.34 22.01 -19.68
C GLU A 566 34.05 22.34 -18.21
N TYR A 567 33.59 23.56 -17.92
CA TYR A 567 33.31 23.96 -16.54
C TYR A 567 31.93 23.54 -16.06
N CYS A 568 30.96 23.46 -16.98
CA CYS A 568 29.58 23.10 -16.67
C CYS A 568 29.29 21.60 -16.81
N CYS A 569 30.26 20.80 -17.27
CA CYS A 569 30.10 19.38 -17.56
C CYS A 569 28.90 19.09 -18.46
N THR A 570 28.82 19.79 -19.60
CA THR A 570 27.75 19.63 -20.60
C THR A 570 28.31 19.21 -21.95
N ALA A 571 27.43 18.85 -22.89
CA ALA A 571 27.81 18.38 -24.23
C ALA A 571 28.85 17.24 -24.17
N ASP A 572 30.00 17.40 -24.84
CA ASP A 572 31.07 16.39 -24.87
C ASP A 572 31.70 16.12 -23.49
N HIS A 573 31.48 17.01 -22.52
CA HIS A 573 31.89 16.87 -21.12
C HIS A 573 30.74 16.38 -20.21
N GLY A 574 29.66 15.85 -20.76
CA GLY A 574 28.47 15.39 -20.03
C GLY A 574 28.61 14.05 -19.29
N SER A 575 29.83 13.62 -18.97
CA SER A 575 30.07 12.38 -18.22
C SER A 575 31.27 12.51 -17.27
N PRO A 576 31.32 11.72 -16.18
CA PRO A 576 32.47 11.73 -15.27
C PRO A 576 33.80 11.44 -15.97
N SER A 577 33.81 10.60 -17.02
CA SER A 577 35.03 10.29 -17.77
C SER A 577 35.49 11.41 -18.72
N THR A 578 34.64 12.39 -19.01
CA THR A 578 34.95 13.48 -19.94
C THR A 578 34.99 14.87 -19.29
N CYS A 579 34.49 15.05 -18.06
CA CYS A 579 34.64 16.28 -17.29
C CYS A 579 35.66 16.11 -16.16
N SER A 580 36.87 16.62 -16.37
CA SER A 580 37.95 16.54 -15.38
C SER A 580 37.97 17.76 -14.44
N PRO A 581 38.50 17.63 -13.22
CA PRO A 581 38.72 18.78 -12.34
C PRO A 581 39.58 19.86 -13.02
N THR A 582 39.19 21.13 -12.84
CA THR A 582 39.89 22.29 -13.41
C THR A 582 40.63 23.07 -12.33
N LYS A 583 41.47 24.04 -12.71
CA LYS A 583 42.17 24.91 -11.74
C LYS A 583 41.21 25.59 -10.75
N TYR A 584 39.98 25.90 -11.19
CA TYR A 584 38.99 26.57 -10.35
C TYR A 584 38.29 25.60 -9.40
N SER A 585 37.88 24.41 -9.87
CA SER A 585 37.26 23.42 -8.98
C SER A 585 38.28 22.87 -7.97
N GLN A 586 39.54 22.69 -8.37
CA GLN A 586 40.60 22.30 -7.44
C GLN A 586 40.86 23.34 -6.34
N MET A 587 40.72 24.64 -6.63
CA MET A 587 40.83 25.70 -5.62
C MET A 587 39.69 25.61 -4.61
N PHE A 588 38.45 25.40 -5.08
CA PHE A 588 37.29 25.19 -4.20
C PHE A 588 37.46 23.92 -3.36
N LYS A 589 37.93 22.82 -3.97
CA LYS A 589 38.18 21.55 -3.29
C LYS A 589 39.29 21.63 -2.25
N SER A 590 40.34 22.41 -2.53
CA SER A 590 41.45 22.60 -1.59
C SER A 590 41.02 23.38 -0.35
N ALA A 591 40.12 24.35 -0.51
CA ALA A 591 39.56 25.12 0.61
C ALA A 591 38.48 24.33 1.36
N CYS A 592 37.69 23.52 0.65
CA CYS A 592 36.54 22.80 1.17
C CYS A 592 36.59 21.30 0.77
N PRO A 593 37.48 20.48 1.38
CA PRO A 593 37.70 19.10 0.93
C PRO A 593 36.46 18.21 1.00
N THR A 594 35.52 18.49 1.91
CA THR A 594 34.28 17.71 2.13
C THR A 594 33.06 18.29 1.40
N SER A 595 33.27 19.17 0.42
CA SER A 595 32.19 19.73 -0.43
C SER A 595 32.39 19.36 -1.90
N TYR A 596 31.29 19.32 -2.66
CA TYR A 596 31.33 19.24 -4.12
C TYR A 596 31.94 20.51 -4.70
N SER A 597 33.01 20.35 -5.48
CA SER A 597 33.68 21.48 -6.15
C SER A 597 33.28 21.65 -7.62
N TYR A 598 32.72 20.61 -8.24
CA TYR A 598 32.16 20.59 -9.60
C TYR A 598 31.19 19.41 -9.75
N ALA A 599 30.48 19.32 -10.88
CA ALA A 599 29.32 18.43 -11.06
C ALA A 599 29.58 16.92 -10.88
N TYR A 600 30.82 16.45 -11.09
CA TYR A 600 31.18 15.02 -10.98
C TYR A 600 32.23 14.73 -9.90
N ASP A 601 32.28 15.54 -8.83
CA ASP A 601 33.17 15.36 -7.67
C ASP A 601 32.62 14.32 -6.68
N ASP A 602 32.43 13.07 -7.09
CA ASP A 602 31.66 12.06 -6.33
C ASP A 602 32.42 11.37 -5.18
N GLY A 603 33.70 11.07 -5.35
CA GLY A 603 34.42 10.15 -4.46
C GLY A 603 34.67 10.61 -3.01
N SER A 604 34.48 11.90 -2.70
CA SER A 604 34.71 12.46 -1.35
C SER A 604 33.65 13.46 -0.88
N SER A 605 32.63 13.72 -1.69
CA SER A 605 31.72 14.86 -1.49
C SER A 605 30.29 14.46 -1.16
N THR A 606 29.84 13.25 -1.51
CA THR A 606 28.56 12.72 -1.03
C THR A 606 28.78 11.94 0.26
N CYS A 607 28.13 12.41 1.32
CA CYS A 607 28.07 11.72 2.58
C CYS A 607 26.76 10.93 2.68
N THR A 608 26.80 9.86 3.48
CA THR A 608 25.63 9.01 3.67
C THR A 608 25.37 8.74 5.15
N CYS A 609 24.11 8.69 5.58
CA CYS A 609 23.78 8.41 6.98
C CYS A 609 22.38 7.81 7.10
N THR A 610 22.11 7.05 8.16
CA THR A 610 20.79 6.44 8.38
C THR A 610 20.26 6.79 9.77
N GLY A 611 19.03 7.29 9.82
CA GLY A 611 18.28 7.49 11.08
C GLY A 611 18.83 8.62 11.94
N THR A 612 19.20 9.74 11.34
CA THR A 612 19.79 10.90 12.00
C THR A 612 18.94 12.16 11.81
N ASP A 613 19.10 13.10 12.74
CA ASP A 613 18.76 14.51 12.52
C ASP A 613 19.99 15.26 11.99
N TYR A 614 19.81 16.48 11.48
CA TYR A 614 20.89 17.24 10.83
C TYR A 614 20.96 18.67 11.37
N LEU A 615 22.16 19.08 11.78
CA LEU A 615 22.48 20.47 12.10
C LEU A 615 23.11 21.13 10.87
N ILE A 616 22.40 22.06 10.25
CA ILE A 616 22.89 22.92 9.16
C ILE A 616 23.36 24.23 9.78
N THR A 617 24.63 24.55 9.63
CA THR A 617 25.26 25.74 10.22
C THR A 617 25.73 26.68 9.13
N PHE A 618 25.26 27.93 9.18
CA PHE A 618 25.79 29.02 8.37
C PHE A 618 26.96 29.70 9.10
N CYS A 619 28.06 29.94 8.39
CA CYS A 619 29.36 30.33 8.94
C CYS A 619 29.87 29.35 10.02
N PRO A 620 30.05 28.06 9.69
CA PRO A 620 30.61 27.09 10.62
C PRO A 620 32.04 27.49 11.01
N THR A 621 32.49 27.03 12.17
CA THR A 621 33.85 27.22 12.67
C THR A 621 34.50 25.86 12.92
N ASP A 622 35.83 25.78 12.79
CA ASP A 622 36.56 24.56 13.13
C ASP A 622 36.29 24.22 14.60
N SER A 623 35.89 22.97 14.85
CA SER A 623 35.55 22.46 16.19
C SER A 623 36.78 22.06 16.97
#